data_AF-A0A524HTA5-F1
#
_entry.id   AF-A0A524HTA5-F1
#
_cell.length_a   1.000
_cell.length_b   1.000
_cell.length_c   1.000
_cell.angle_alpha   90.00
_cell.angle_beta   90.00
_cell.angle_gamma   90.00
#
_symmetry.space_group_name_H-M   'P 1'
#
loop_
_entity.id
_entity.type
_entity.pdbx_description
1 polymer ?
#
loop_
_entity_poly.entity_id
_entity_poly.type
_entity_poly.pdbx_seq_one_letter_code
_entity_poly.pdbx_strand_id
1 'polypeptide(L)'
;MNHKHRKVLHAIFSHPVSGNISARAVEALLKDLGAEIEQRHGGRLGVRLNGHFAEFSHDTHALSPEHVRHLHKFLADAGVDPVHDYPL
;
A
#
# COMPACT_ATOMS: atom_id res chain seq x y z
N MET A 1 -8.60 -4.68 -10.46
CA MET A 1 -8.40 -3.26 -10.12
C MET A 1 -9.71 -2.44 -10.11
N ASN A 2 -10.13 -1.92 -8.96
CA ASN A 2 -11.33 -1.08 -8.82
C ASN A 2 -11.00 0.43 -8.86
N HIS A 3 -11.97 1.30 -9.18
CA HIS A 3 -11.78 2.76 -9.15
C HIS A 3 -11.32 3.29 -7.77
N LYS A 4 -11.77 2.65 -6.68
CA LYS A 4 -11.29 2.93 -5.32
C LYS A 4 -9.80 2.58 -5.14
N HIS A 5 -9.36 1.44 -5.68
CA HIS A 5 -7.96 1.02 -5.61
C HIS A 5 -7.06 2.00 -6.36
N ARG A 6 -7.48 2.44 -7.56
CA ARG A 6 -6.77 3.47 -8.34
C ARG A 6 -6.63 4.78 -7.55
N LYS A 7 -7.70 5.26 -6.92
CA LYS A 7 -7.64 6.45 -6.05
C LYS A 7 -6.67 6.30 -4.88
N VAL A 8 -6.64 5.13 -4.23
CA VAL A 8 -5.72 4.86 -3.12
C VAL A 8 -4.28 4.83 -3.62
N LEU A 9 -4.01 4.15 -4.73
CA LEU A 9 -2.68 4.09 -5.34
C LEU A 9 -2.19 5.50 -5.69
N HIS A 10 -3.03 6.31 -6.36
CA HIS A 10 -2.72 7.71 -6.66
C HIS A 10 -2.52 8.54 -5.38
N ALA A 11 -3.30 8.31 -4.32
CA ALA A 11 -3.14 9.02 -3.05
C ALA A 11 -1.84 8.67 -2.30
N ILE A 12 -1.32 7.45 -2.47
CA ILE A 12 -0.02 7.01 -1.92
C ILE A 12 1.14 7.70 -2.63
N PHE A 13 1.04 7.85 -3.96
CA PHE A 13 2.06 8.51 -4.78
C PHE A 13 1.91 10.04 -4.87
N SER A 14 0.76 10.57 -4.45
CA SER A 14 0.52 12.01 -4.39
C SER A 14 1.42 12.69 -3.37
N HIS A 15 1.90 13.88 -3.74
CA HIS A 15 2.64 14.78 -2.86
C HIS A 15 1.82 16.06 -2.65
N PRO A 16 1.33 16.34 -1.43
CA PRO A 16 1.59 15.67 -0.15
C PRO A 16 0.81 14.34 0.04
N VAL A 17 1.43 13.41 0.78
CA VAL A 17 0.81 12.12 1.15
C VAL A 17 -0.46 12.34 1.97
N SER A 18 -1.57 11.78 1.49
CA SER A 18 -2.86 11.88 2.18
C SER A 18 -2.86 11.03 3.45
N GLY A 19 -3.16 11.63 4.60
CA GLY A 19 -3.31 10.91 5.87
C GLY A 19 -4.63 10.12 6.00
N ASN A 20 -5.56 10.28 5.05
CA ASN A 20 -6.88 9.64 5.10
C ASN A 20 -6.94 8.30 4.32
N ILE A 21 -5.85 7.54 4.32
CA ILE A 21 -5.78 6.25 3.63
C ILE A 21 -6.03 5.14 4.64
N SER A 22 -7.09 4.35 4.43
CA SER A 22 -7.40 3.21 5.28
C SER A 22 -6.47 2.04 4.99
N ALA A 23 -5.91 1.41 6.03
CA ALA A 23 -5.06 0.22 5.91
C ALA A 23 -5.75 -0.89 5.09
N ARG A 24 -7.04 -1.13 5.34
CA ARG A 24 -7.85 -2.10 4.57
C ARG A 24 -7.90 -1.82 3.07
N ALA A 25 -7.93 -0.55 2.68
CA ALA A 25 -7.99 -0.17 1.27
C ALA A 25 -6.64 -0.41 0.58
N VAL A 26 -5.53 -0.22 1.31
CA VAL A 26 -4.18 -0.57 0.88
C VAL A 26 -4.01 -2.08 0.77
N GLU A 27 -4.46 -2.85 1.77
CA GLU A 27 -4.42 -4.32 1.73
C GLU A 27 -5.20 -4.87 0.52
N ALA A 28 -6.37 -4.30 0.23
CA ALA A 28 -7.16 -4.69 -0.93
C ALA A 28 -6.47 -4.33 -2.26
N LEU A 29 -5.85 -3.15 -2.34
CA LEU A 29 -5.04 -2.73 -3.49
C LEU A 29 -3.85 -3.67 -3.69
N LEU A 30 -3.10 -3.97 -2.63
CA LEU A 30 -1.95 -4.85 -2.66
C LEU A 30 -2.35 -6.26 -3.11
N LYS A 31 -3.43 -6.83 -2.56
CA LYS A 31 -3.96 -8.12 -3.02
C LYS A 31 -4.37 -8.11 -4.49
N ASP A 32 -4.97 -7.03 -4.97
CA ASP A 32 -5.35 -6.88 -6.38
C ASP A 32 -4.14 -6.82 -7.31
N LEU A 33 -3.04 -6.19 -6.85
CA LEU A 33 -1.73 -6.20 -7.51
C LEU A 33 -0.99 -7.55 -7.43
N GLY A 34 -1.55 -8.55 -6.73
CA GLY A 34 -0.93 -9.86 -6.54
C GLY A 34 0.07 -9.93 -5.39
N ALA A 35 0.01 -8.99 -4.44
CA ALA A 35 0.79 -9.08 -3.21
C ALA A 35 0.24 -10.17 -2.28
N GLU A 36 1.13 -10.93 -1.67
CA GLU A 36 0.81 -11.85 -0.59
C GLU A 36 0.84 -11.11 0.74
N ILE A 37 -0.22 -11.24 1.53
CA ILE A 37 -0.36 -10.61 2.84
C ILE A 37 -0.39 -11.69 3.91
N GLU A 38 0.60 -11.68 4.79
CA GLU A 38 0.75 -12.59 5.91
C GLU A 38 0.62 -11.87 7.25
N GLN A 39 -0.33 -12.29 8.08
CA GLN A 39 -0.45 -11.77 9.44
C GLN A 39 0.60 -12.44 10.34
N ARG A 40 1.39 -11.62 11.04
CA ARG A 40 2.44 -12.06 11.96
C ARG A 40 2.00 -11.82 13.40
N HIS A 41 2.54 -12.61 14.33
CA HIS A 41 2.29 -12.43 15.76
C HIS A 41 2.70 -11.01 16.22
N GLY A 42 1.85 -10.39 17.05
CA GLY A 42 2.11 -9.07 17.61
C GLY A 42 1.56 -7.88 16.81
N GLY A 43 0.53 -8.07 15.99
CA GLY A 43 -0.12 -6.97 15.25
C GLY A 43 0.69 -6.48 14.04
N ARG A 44 1.59 -7.31 13.53
CA ARG A 44 2.43 -7.04 12.37
C ARG A 44 1.86 -7.76 11.15
N LEU A 45 2.02 -7.16 9.98
CA LEU A 45 1.48 -7.64 8.73
C LEU A 45 2.60 -7.59 7.69
N GLY A 46 3.08 -8.77 7.32
CA GLY A 46 4.04 -8.95 6.25
C GLY A 46 3.33 -8.86 4.90
N VAL A 47 3.86 -8.04 4.00
CA VAL A 47 3.39 -7.89 2.62
C VAL A 47 4.54 -8.28 1.71
N ARG A 48 4.29 -9.17 0.77
CA ARG A 48 5.25 -9.60 -0.24
C ARG A 48 4.72 -9.29 -1.64
N LEU A 49 5.45 -8.50 -2.40
CA LEU A 49 5.06 -8.11 -3.77
C LEU A 49 6.29 -8.12 -4.67
N ASN A 50 6.19 -8.79 -5.82
CA ASN A 50 7.24 -8.84 -6.84
C ASN A 50 8.65 -9.19 -6.32
N GLY A 51 8.74 -10.04 -5.28
CA GLY A 51 10.01 -10.40 -4.64
C GLY A 51 10.46 -9.48 -3.49
N HIS A 52 9.80 -8.33 -3.31
CA HIS A 52 10.03 -7.41 -2.20
C HIS A 52 9.16 -7.78 -1.01
N PHE A 53 9.69 -7.67 0.20
CA PHE A 53 8.96 -7.90 1.44
C PHE A 53 9.01 -6.66 2.33
N ALA A 54 7.85 -6.24 2.83
CA ALA A 54 7.71 -5.16 3.78
C ALA A 54 6.84 -5.62 4.96
N GLU A 55 7.21 -5.23 6.17
CA GLU A 55 6.41 -5.48 7.37
C GLU A 55 5.81 -4.17 7.86
N PHE A 56 4.49 -4.17 8.04
CA PHE A 56 3.73 -3.01 8.54
C PHE A 56 3.09 -3.36 9.88
N SER A 57 3.19 -2.46 10.86
CA SER A 57 2.45 -2.58 12.12
C SER A 57 1.01 -2.08 11.89
N HIS A 58 0.02 -2.94 12.15
CA HIS A 58 -1.39 -2.61 12.03
C HIS A 58 -1.86 -1.94 13.34
N ASP A 59 -1.66 -0.63 13.46
CA ASP A 59 -2.42 0.17 14.41
C ASP A 59 -3.80 0.46 13.79
N THR A 60 -4.86 -0.02 14.44
CA THR A 60 -6.17 -0.41 13.91
C THR A 60 -7.04 0.68 13.28
N HIS A 61 -6.53 1.91 13.06
CA HIS A 61 -7.37 3.05 12.66
C HIS A 61 -6.86 3.89 11.48
N ALA A 62 -5.55 4.13 11.33
CA ALA A 62 -5.07 4.99 10.24
C ALA A 62 -3.61 4.71 9.87
N LEU A 63 -3.28 4.83 8.58
CA LEU A 63 -1.89 4.86 8.13
C LEU A 63 -1.30 6.24 8.46
N SER A 64 -0.34 6.28 9.37
CA SER A 64 0.49 7.47 9.58
C SER A 64 1.17 7.87 8.27
N PRO A 65 1.41 9.17 8.02
CA PRO A 65 2.08 9.63 6.80
C PRO A 65 3.46 8.98 6.59
N GLU A 66 4.13 8.56 7.65
CA GLU A 66 5.36 7.78 7.60
C GLU A 66 5.15 6.38 7.00
N HIS A 67 4.09 5.68 7.39
CA HIS A 67 3.72 4.40 6.78
C HIS A 67 3.34 4.57 5.31
N VAL A 68 2.64 5.66 4.96
CA VAL A 68 2.30 5.95 3.56
C VAL A 68 3.56 6.17 2.72
N ARG A 69 4.56 6.90 3.24
CA ARG A 69 5.87 7.06 2.57
C ARG A 69 6.62 5.74 2.44
N HIS A 70 6.56 4.89 3.47
CA HIS A 70 7.21 3.59 3.43
C HIS A 70 6.57 2.67 2.38
N LEU A 71 5.23 2.68 2.31
CA LEU A 71 4.45 1.98 1.29
C LEU A 71 4.71 2.53 -0.11
N HIS A 72 4.78 3.85 -0.28
CA HIS A 72 5.16 4.48 -1.54
C HIS A 72 6.52 3.96 -2.02
N LYS A 73 7.52 3.99 -1.13
CA LYS A 73 8.86 3.48 -1.46
C LYS A 73 8.83 1.99 -1.79
N PHE A 74 8.08 1.18 -1.03
CA PHE A 74 7.93 -0.25 -1.28
C PHE A 74 7.28 -0.55 -2.64
N LEU A 75 6.21 0.17 -2.98
CA LEU A 75 5.54 0.01 -4.28
C LEU A 75 6.45 0.44 -5.43
N ALA A 76 7.17 1.55 -5.28
CA ALA A 76 8.15 2.01 -6.27
C ALA A 76 9.30 1.00 -6.45
N ASP A 77 9.82 0.43 -5.35
CA ASP A 77 10.89 -0.58 -5.35
C ASP A 77 10.41 -1.89 -5.99
N ALA A 78 9.14 -2.27 -5.75
CA ALA A 78 8.49 -3.39 -6.42
C ALA A 78 8.15 -3.13 -7.90
N GLY A 79 8.45 -1.94 -8.43
CA GLY A 79 8.19 -1.56 -9.82
C GLY A 79 6.74 -1.21 -10.14
N VAL A 80 5.92 -0.93 -9.13
CA VAL A 80 4.53 -0.49 -9.32
C VAL A 80 4.50 1.01 -9.57
N ASP A 81 4.02 1.41 -10.74
CA ASP A 81 3.82 2.81 -11.10
C ASP A 81 2.33 3.11 -11.36
N PRO A 82 1.65 3.93 -10.53
CA PRO A 82 0.25 4.27 -10.75
C PRO A 82 -0.01 5.01 -12.04
N VAL A 83 0.91 5.84 -12.48
CA VAL A 83 0.69 6.74 -13.61
C VAL A 83 0.83 5.94 -14.91
N HIS A 84 1.77 5.00 -14.95
CA HIS A 84 2.02 4.12 -16.08
C HIS A 84 1.03 2.95 -16.15
N ASP A 85 0.82 2.24 -15.03
CA ASP A 85 0.06 0.98 -15.01
C ASP A 85 -1.45 1.21 -14.79
N TYR A 86 -1.82 2.30 -14.11
CA TYR A 86 -3.22 2.59 -13.73
C TYR A 86 -3.61 4.08 -13.85
N PRO A 87 -3.66 4.63 -15.07
CA PRO A 87 -4.15 5.99 -15.26
C PRO A 87 -5.59 6.15 -14.74
N LEU A 88 -5.88 7.33 -14.19
CA LEU A 88 -7.17 7.68 -13.58
C LEU A 88 -8.26 7.83 -14.64
#